data_AF-A0A1H8SM13-F1
#
_entry.id   AF-A0A1H8SM13-F1
#
_cell.length_a   1.000
_cell.length_b   1.000
_cell.length_c   1.000
_cell.angle_alpha   90.00
_cell.angle_beta   90.00
_cell.angle_gamma   90.00
#
_symmetry.space_group_name_H-M   'P 1'
#
loop_
_entity.id
_entity.type
_entity.pdbx_description
1 polymer ?
#
loop_
_entity_poly.entity_id
_entity_poly.type
_entity_poly.pdbx_seq_one_letter_code
_entity_poly.pdbx_strand_id
1 'polypeptide(L)'
;MVSDEEWDRIRKDLRLGQRLEGRVSLVPHPGAIGFFVDLGLPIGGFVDVLLLAVEPERWPVVGTVADFEVWWADDRPQLRLKPVDRSFLRDDFDQWLLKWRPSWPDEAGQPLPGRETAEETRARIEAWVDATATPMREPAESVDFSARTEESLRAAGWWPGRQVATDVWRATLEESGHVRMHEAAERFLAEFGGLSMGSHVSFDLDAQCLASETDRFAEWGEEIGRSLFPIGELDEGRFFLAIDENSEIYLVETWVATFGPAQGALEKLVAGTPPTPVAEP
;
A
#
# COMPACT_ATOMS: atom_id res chain seq x y z
N MET A 1 -18.81 -2.54 -12.55
CA MET A 1 -17.46 -2.01 -12.77
C MET A 1 -17.58 -0.82 -13.69
N VAL A 2 -17.04 0.33 -13.28
CA VAL A 2 -16.98 1.56 -14.09
C VAL A 2 -15.90 1.38 -15.15
N SER A 3 -16.09 1.88 -16.37
CA SER A 3 -15.04 1.83 -17.39
C SER A 3 -13.94 2.84 -17.12
N ASP A 4 -12.72 2.60 -17.63
CA ASP A 4 -11.60 3.53 -17.50
C ASP A 4 -11.94 4.93 -18.03
N GLU A 5 -12.66 5.01 -19.16
CA GLU A 5 -13.09 6.28 -19.75
C GLU A 5 -14.10 7.05 -18.88
N GLU A 6 -14.98 6.32 -18.19
CA GLU A 6 -15.95 6.92 -17.29
C GLU A 6 -15.28 7.38 -16.00
N TRP A 7 -14.30 6.62 -15.51
CA TRP A 7 -13.46 7.02 -14.38
C TRP A 7 -12.65 8.28 -14.67
N ASP A 8 -11.96 8.33 -15.82
CA ASP A 8 -11.17 9.48 -16.25
C ASP A 8 -12.03 10.75 -16.38
N ARG A 9 -13.30 10.59 -16.77
CA ARG A 9 -14.27 11.69 -16.84
C ARG A 9 -14.62 12.21 -15.45
N ILE A 10 -15.02 11.31 -14.54
CA ILE A 10 -15.37 11.66 -13.15
C ILE A 10 -14.18 12.34 -12.45
N ARG A 11 -12.98 11.77 -12.61
CA ARG A 11 -11.75 12.26 -11.98
C ARG A 11 -11.40 13.71 -12.37
N LYS A 12 -11.60 14.09 -13.64
CA LYS A 12 -11.33 15.46 -14.15
C LYS A 12 -12.16 16.53 -13.44
N ASP A 13 -13.36 16.18 -12.99
CA ASP A 13 -14.29 17.11 -12.35
C ASP A 13 -14.06 17.22 -10.83
N LEU A 14 -13.24 16.34 -10.26
CA LEU A 14 -12.96 16.31 -8.83
C LEU A 14 -11.71 17.13 -8.45
N ARG A 15 -11.69 17.62 -7.21
CA ARG A 15 -10.57 18.38 -6.63
C ARG A 15 -10.12 17.76 -5.32
N LEU A 16 -8.83 17.84 -5.02
CA LEU A 16 -8.31 17.53 -3.69
C LEU A 16 -8.99 18.44 -2.66
N GLY A 17 -9.36 17.88 -1.49
CA GLY A 17 -10.08 18.60 -0.45
C GLY A 17 -11.54 18.92 -0.78
N GLN A 18 -12.06 18.51 -1.95
CA GLN A 18 -13.48 18.67 -2.25
C GLN A 18 -14.32 17.87 -1.25
N ARG A 19 -15.34 18.51 -0.68
CA ARG A 19 -16.25 17.85 0.25
C ARG A 19 -17.34 17.10 -0.51
N LEU A 20 -17.53 15.85 -0.14
CA LEU A 20 -18.56 14.94 -0.63
C LEU A 20 -19.30 14.35 0.57
N GLU A 21 -20.63 14.35 0.51
CA GLU A 21 -21.43 13.58 1.46
C GLU A 21 -21.41 12.11 1.03
N GLY A 22 -21.26 11.21 2.00
CA GLY A 22 -21.24 9.78 1.74
C GLY A 22 -21.83 8.96 2.88
N ARG A 23 -22.25 7.74 2.57
CA ARG A 23 -22.75 6.76 3.54
C ARG A 23 -21.73 5.64 3.73
N VAL A 24 -21.32 5.38 4.95
CA VAL A 24 -20.46 4.22 5.27
C VAL A 24 -21.20 2.94 4.89
N SER A 25 -20.64 2.20 3.95
CA SER A 25 -21.27 1.00 3.37
C SER A 25 -20.70 -0.29 3.96
N LEU A 26 -19.42 -0.30 4.34
CA LEU A 26 -18.74 -1.45 4.91
C LEU A 26 -17.56 -1.01 5.79
N VAL A 27 -17.38 -1.65 6.95
CA VAL A 27 -16.21 -1.48 7.82
C VAL A 27 -15.53 -2.83 8.00
N PRO A 28 -14.62 -3.24 7.10
CA PRO A 28 -13.89 -4.49 7.24
C PRO A 28 -12.86 -4.37 8.37
N HIS A 29 -12.79 -5.37 9.25
CA HIS A 29 -11.79 -5.49 10.33
C HIS A 29 -11.46 -4.14 11.02
N PRO A 30 -12.40 -3.59 11.83
CA PRO A 30 -12.21 -2.31 12.52
C PRO A 30 -10.89 -2.26 13.28
N GLY A 31 -10.13 -1.18 13.10
CA GLY A 31 -8.79 -0.99 13.68
C GLY A 31 -7.63 -1.47 12.80
N ALA A 32 -7.89 -2.14 11.68
CA ALA A 32 -6.82 -2.72 10.85
C ALA A 32 -6.77 -2.16 9.41
N ILE A 33 -7.91 -1.89 8.76
CA ILE A 33 -7.95 -1.63 7.31
C ILE A 33 -8.53 -0.26 6.98
N GLY A 34 -9.72 0.06 7.49
CA GLY A 34 -10.44 1.28 7.15
C GLY A 34 -11.90 0.99 6.86
N PHE A 35 -12.57 1.84 6.09
CA PHE A 35 -13.97 1.62 5.70
C PHE A 35 -14.34 2.19 4.34
N PHE A 36 -15.34 1.57 3.73
CA PHE A 36 -15.90 1.97 2.45
C PHE A 36 -17.07 2.94 2.62
N VAL A 37 -17.19 3.84 1.66
CA VAL A 37 -18.20 4.89 1.60
C VAL A 37 -18.90 4.83 0.24
N ASP A 38 -20.22 4.70 0.27
CA ASP A 38 -21.07 4.97 -0.89
C ASP A 38 -21.27 6.48 -1.05
N LEU A 39 -20.78 7.02 -2.16
CA LEU A 39 -20.83 8.45 -2.48
C LEU A 39 -22.04 8.83 -3.35
N GLY A 40 -22.90 7.86 -3.71
CA GLY A 40 -23.93 8.06 -4.72
C GLY A 40 -23.37 8.34 -6.13
N LEU A 41 -22.06 8.11 -6.31
CA LEU A 41 -21.37 8.15 -7.59
C LEU A 41 -21.23 6.71 -8.12
N PRO A 42 -20.93 6.52 -9.42
CA PRO A 42 -20.63 5.20 -9.98
C PRO A 42 -19.42 4.50 -9.33
N ILE A 43 -18.59 5.25 -8.60
CA ILE A 43 -17.40 4.80 -7.89
C ILE A 43 -17.61 4.84 -6.37
N GLY A 44 -16.94 3.93 -5.66
CA GLY A 44 -16.89 3.93 -4.21
C GLY A 44 -15.81 4.85 -3.65
N GLY A 45 -15.99 5.26 -2.40
CA GLY A 45 -14.95 5.88 -1.58
C GLY A 45 -14.37 4.90 -0.58
N PHE A 46 -13.14 5.14 -0.15
CA PHE A 46 -12.47 4.40 0.90
C PHE A 46 -11.73 5.35 1.83
N VAL A 47 -11.87 5.16 3.13
CA VAL A 47 -11.12 5.86 4.17
C VAL A 47 -10.12 4.90 4.79
N ASP A 48 -8.85 5.26 4.72
CA ASP A 48 -7.74 4.46 5.22
C ASP A 48 -7.62 4.53 6.75
N VAL A 49 -7.31 3.39 7.38
CA VAL A 49 -7.06 3.29 8.83
C VAL A 49 -6.02 4.30 9.33
N LEU A 50 -5.03 4.65 8.52
CA LEU A 50 -3.95 5.57 8.90
C LEU A 50 -4.45 6.99 9.20
N LEU A 51 -5.62 7.36 8.68
CA LEU A 51 -6.28 8.64 8.95
C LEU A 51 -7.17 8.58 10.21
N LEU A 52 -7.55 7.39 10.65
CA LEU A 52 -8.58 7.17 11.65
C LEU A 52 -8.05 7.10 13.08
N ALA A 53 -8.95 7.32 14.04
CA ALA A 53 -8.67 7.09 15.46
C ALA A 53 -8.13 5.68 15.71
N VAL A 54 -7.20 5.54 16.64
CA VAL A 54 -6.63 4.22 16.99
C VAL A 54 -7.70 3.33 17.62
N GLU A 55 -8.65 3.92 18.36
CA GLU A 55 -9.79 3.20 18.93
C GLU A 55 -10.88 2.94 17.87
N PRO A 56 -11.15 1.68 17.49
CA PRO A 56 -12.15 1.37 16.46
C PRO A 56 -13.57 1.78 16.81
N GLU A 57 -13.89 1.94 18.11
CA GLU A 57 -15.20 2.38 18.60
C GLU A 57 -15.50 3.83 18.21
N ARG A 58 -14.47 4.60 17.87
CA ARG A 58 -14.60 5.96 17.35
C ARG A 58 -14.83 5.99 15.84
N TRP A 59 -14.74 4.85 15.16
CA TRP A 59 -14.99 4.80 13.72
C TRP A 59 -16.49 4.90 13.46
N PRO A 60 -16.91 5.49 12.32
CA PRO A 60 -18.30 5.49 11.95
C PRO A 60 -18.79 4.07 11.66
N VAL A 61 -20.00 3.74 12.13
CA VAL A 61 -20.62 2.44 11.87
C VAL A 61 -21.28 2.40 10.49
N VAL A 62 -21.52 1.21 9.94
CA VAL A 62 -22.25 1.03 8.68
C VAL A 62 -23.60 1.75 8.73
N GLY A 63 -23.90 2.51 7.67
CA GLY A 63 -25.09 3.34 7.53
C GLY A 63 -24.92 4.78 8.00
N THR A 64 -23.82 5.13 8.67
CA THR A 64 -23.49 6.51 9.04
C THR A 64 -23.36 7.37 7.80
N VAL A 65 -24.03 8.52 7.78
CA VAL A 65 -23.88 9.53 6.73
C VAL A 65 -23.01 10.66 7.28
N ALA A 66 -21.95 11.01 6.56
CA ALA A 66 -21.00 12.04 6.98
C ALA A 66 -20.38 12.76 5.77
N ASP A 67 -19.74 13.89 6.06
CA ASP A 67 -18.92 14.61 5.09
C ASP A 67 -17.50 14.05 5.04
N PHE A 68 -17.00 13.89 3.82
CA PHE A 68 -15.65 13.45 3.52
C PHE A 68 -14.97 14.43 2.57
N GLU A 69 -13.67 14.63 2.73
CA GLU A 69 -12.84 15.33 1.77
C GLU A 69 -12.18 14.31 0.83
N VAL A 70 -12.17 14.63 -0.46
CA VAL A 70 -11.36 13.91 -1.45
C VAL A 70 -9.90 14.04 -1.05
N TRP A 71 -9.32 12.96 -0.56
CA TRP A 71 -7.96 12.90 -0.07
C TRP A 71 -6.98 12.62 -1.20
N TRP A 72 -7.32 11.65 -2.05
CA TRP A 72 -6.55 11.24 -3.22
C TRP A 72 -7.41 10.39 -4.17
N ALA A 73 -6.85 10.02 -5.32
CA ALA A 73 -7.42 9.05 -6.22
C ALA A 73 -6.31 8.18 -6.85
N ASP A 74 -6.43 6.88 -6.64
CA ASP A 74 -5.62 5.84 -7.27
C ASP A 74 -6.01 5.67 -8.75
N ASP A 75 -5.23 4.93 -9.53
CA ASP A 75 -5.57 4.65 -10.95
C ASP A 75 -6.82 3.76 -11.06
N ARG A 76 -7.14 3.03 -9.99
CA ARG A 76 -8.38 2.27 -9.82
C ARG A 76 -9.58 3.22 -9.67
N PRO A 77 -10.79 2.81 -10.10
CA PRO A 77 -12.01 3.63 -9.99
C PRO A 77 -12.53 3.67 -8.54
N GLN A 78 -11.74 4.24 -7.63
CA GLN A 78 -12.04 4.44 -6.22
C GLN A 78 -11.47 5.78 -5.76
N LEU A 79 -12.18 6.47 -4.86
CA LEU A 79 -11.69 7.68 -4.21
C LEU A 79 -11.13 7.36 -2.83
N ARG A 80 -9.93 7.87 -2.54
CA ARG A 80 -9.43 7.92 -1.17
C ARG A 80 -10.01 9.15 -0.50
N LEU A 81 -10.56 8.95 0.68
CA LEU A 81 -11.33 9.92 1.42
C LEU A 81 -10.72 10.15 2.80
N LYS A 82 -10.89 11.37 3.29
CA LYS A 82 -10.57 11.77 4.66
C LYS A 82 -11.85 12.26 5.33
N PRO A 83 -12.23 11.74 6.51
CA PRO A 83 -13.35 12.28 7.27
C PRO A 83 -13.17 13.75 7.60
N VAL A 84 -14.24 14.54 7.48
CA VAL A 84 -14.21 15.92 7.95
C VAL A 84 -14.40 16.00 9.46
N ASP A 85 -15.25 15.13 10.01
CA ASP A 85 -15.45 15.03 11.44
C ASP A 85 -14.16 14.55 12.12
N ARG A 86 -13.55 15.44 12.90
CA ARG A 86 -12.29 15.17 13.59
C ARG A 86 -12.42 14.09 14.66
N SER A 87 -13.62 13.78 15.13
CA SER A 87 -13.82 12.69 16.09
C SER A 87 -13.45 11.32 15.51
N PHE A 88 -13.56 11.16 14.19
CA PHE A 88 -13.19 9.95 13.45
C PHE A 88 -11.69 9.89 13.12
N LEU A 89 -11.00 11.03 13.13
CA LEU A 89 -9.58 11.09 12.80
C LEU A 89 -8.70 10.69 14.00
N ARG A 90 -7.47 10.28 13.70
CA ARG A 90 -6.40 10.11 14.69
C ARG A 90 -6.18 11.39 15.50
N ASP A 91 -5.84 11.23 16.78
CA ASP A 91 -5.69 12.36 17.70
C ASP A 91 -4.50 13.27 17.35
N ASP A 92 -3.44 12.69 16.79
CA ASP A 92 -2.24 13.39 16.32
C ASP A 92 -2.33 13.83 14.84
N PHE A 93 -3.53 13.88 14.25
CA PHE A 93 -3.70 14.07 12.80
C PHE A 93 -2.94 15.28 12.25
N ASP A 94 -2.94 16.43 12.93
CA ASP A 94 -2.27 17.63 12.41
C ASP A 94 -0.73 17.46 12.41
N GLN A 95 -0.18 16.75 13.40
CA GLN A 95 1.26 16.43 13.46
C GLN A 95 1.63 15.38 12.42
N TRP A 96 0.78 14.36 12.29
CA TRP A 96 0.89 13.33 11.25
C TRP A 96 0.87 13.98 9.86
N LEU A 97 -0.08 14.89 9.61
CA LEU A 97 -0.22 15.62 8.34
C LEU A 97 1.03 16.43 8.00
N LEU A 98 1.57 17.20 8.96
CA LEU A 98 2.79 17.98 8.75
C LEU A 98 4.01 17.10 8.45
N LYS A 99 4.05 15.89 9.00
CA LYS A 99 5.13 14.94 8.76
C LYS A 99 5.00 14.25 7.40
N TRP A 100 3.79 13.82 7.04
CA TRP A 100 3.55 12.89 5.93
C TRP A 100 3.02 13.54 4.66
N ARG A 101 2.32 14.68 4.76
CA ARG A 101 1.84 15.47 3.63
C ARG A 101 1.91 16.98 3.92
N PRO A 102 3.12 17.52 4.14
CA PRO A 102 3.31 18.93 4.52
C PRO A 102 2.74 19.92 3.50
N SER A 103 2.66 19.55 2.22
CA SER A 103 2.14 20.35 1.11
C SER A 103 0.62 20.33 0.98
N TRP A 104 -0.12 19.61 1.83
CA TRP A 104 -1.58 19.52 1.75
C TRP A 104 -2.31 20.88 1.70
N PRO A 105 -1.92 21.92 2.48
CA PRO A 105 -2.56 23.23 2.38
C PRO A 105 -2.47 23.88 1.00
N ASP A 106 -1.41 23.60 0.24
CA ASP A 106 -1.19 24.13 -1.10
C ASP A 106 -1.83 23.24 -2.19
N GLU A 107 -1.98 21.94 -1.91
CA GLU A 107 -2.62 20.94 -2.79
C GLU A 107 -4.16 20.99 -2.72
N ALA A 108 -4.73 21.37 -1.58
CA ALA A 108 -6.17 21.45 -1.41
C ALA A 108 -6.79 22.44 -2.42
N GLY A 109 -7.81 21.97 -3.14
CA GLY A 109 -8.46 22.70 -4.23
C GLY A 109 -7.84 22.48 -5.61
N GLN A 110 -6.67 21.83 -5.71
CA GLN A 110 -6.10 21.48 -7.01
C GLN A 110 -6.89 20.34 -7.69
N PRO A 111 -6.90 20.27 -9.03
CA PRO A 111 -7.37 19.10 -9.76
C PRO A 111 -6.77 17.82 -9.23
N LEU A 112 -7.57 16.75 -9.16
CA LEU A 112 -6.97 15.43 -9.00
C LEU A 112 -5.96 15.22 -10.13
N PRO A 113 -4.71 14.81 -9.81
CA PRO A 113 -3.76 14.49 -10.85
C PRO A 113 -4.35 13.40 -11.74
N GLY A 114 -4.05 13.46 -13.04
CA GLY A 114 -4.47 12.42 -13.98
C GLY A 114 -3.94 11.04 -13.56
N ARG A 115 -4.46 9.98 -14.19
CA ARG A 115 -3.79 8.69 -14.11
C ARG A 115 -2.37 8.87 -14.62
N GLU A 116 -1.38 8.50 -13.82
CA GLU A 116 0.00 8.52 -14.31
C GLU A 116 0.11 7.42 -15.37
N THR A 117 0.61 7.77 -16.54
CA THR A 117 0.96 6.75 -17.53
C THR A 117 2.08 5.87 -16.96
N ALA A 118 2.23 4.65 -17.46
CA ALA A 118 3.36 3.80 -17.11
C ALA A 118 4.70 4.52 -17.35
N GLU A 119 4.75 5.36 -18.40
CA GLU A 119 5.92 6.16 -18.78
C GLU A 119 6.18 7.33 -17.81
N GLU A 120 5.15 8.01 -17.30
CA GLU A 120 5.29 9.04 -16.26
C GLU A 120 5.65 8.44 -14.89
N THR A 121 5.07 7.28 -14.56
CA THR A 121 5.42 6.51 -13.36
C THR A 121 6.88 6.10 -13.41
N ARG A 122 7.33 5.56 -14.55
CA ARG A 122 8.74 5.24 -14.83
C ARG A 122 9.61 6.47 -14.73
N ALA A 123 9.28 7.56 -15.40
CA ALA A 123 10.07 8.79 -15.38
C ALA A 123 10.20 9.36 -13.95
N ARG A 124 9.19 9.20 -13.10
CA ARG A 124 9.24 9.60 -11.70
C ARG A 124 10.11 8.67 -10.85
N ILE A 125 10.05 7.36 -11.09
CA ILE A 125 10.93 6.37 -10.46
C ILE A 125 12.38 6.56 -10.93
N GLU A 126 12.62 6.79 -12.22
CA GLU A 126 13.91 7.12 -12.80
C GLU A 126 14.44 8.46 -12.27
N ALA A 127 13.62 9.49 -12.18
CA ALA A 127 14.00 10.76 -11.57
C ALA A 127 14.28 10.61 -10.06
N TRP A 128 13.59 9.71 -9.37
CA TRP A 128 13.86 9.35 -7.98
C TRP A 128 15.17 8.55 -7.83
N VAL A 129 15.46 7.63 -8.74
CA VAL A 129 16.74 6.90 -8.86
C VAL A 129 17.89 7.87 -9.14
N ASP A 130 17.72 8.79 -10.09
CA ASP A 130 18.73 9.78 -10.46
C ASP A 130 18.97 10.81 -9.35
N ALA A 131 17.91 11.27 -8.67
CA ALA A 131 18.02 12.21 -7.56
C ALA A 131 18.66 11.59 -6.30
N THR A 132 18.62 10.26 -6.16
CA THR A 132 19.24 9.50 -5.06
C THR A 132 20.58 8.88 -5.42
N ALA A 133 21.08 9.09 -6.65
CA ALA A 133 22.37 8.64 -7.14
C ALA A 133 23.55 9.37 -6.46
N THR A 134 23.76 9.09 -5.17
CA THR A 134 25.07 9.18 -4.52
C THR A 134 25.76 7.84 -4.74
N PRO A 135 27.05 7.78 -5.11
CA PRO A 135 27.72 6.50 -5.33
C PRO A 135 27.75 5.70 -4.02
N MET A 136 26.90 4.68 -3.95
CA MET A 136 26.86 3.75 -2.83
C MET A 136 28.16 2.94 -2.81
N ARG A 137 28.88 3.08 -1.69
CA ARG A 137 29.82 2.07 -1.25
C ARG A 137 29.00 0.89 -0.74
N GLU A 138 29.15 -0.28 -1.36
CA GLU A 138 28.54 -1.53 -0.92
C GLU A 138 28.70 -1.70 0.60
N PRO A 139 27.61 -1.77 1.39
CA PRO A 139 27.69 -2.31 2.73
C PRO A 139 27.67 -3.83 2.61
N ALA A 140 28.68 -4.44 3.23
CA ALA A 140 28.79 -5.88 3.42
C ALA A 140 27.55 -6.45 4.14
N GLU A 141 27.24 -7.70 3.83
CA GLU A 141 26.32 -8.59 4.53
C GLU A 141 26.39 -8.41 6.06
N SER A 142 25.51 -7.61 6.65
CA SER A 142 25.23 -7.65 8.08
C SER A 142 24.00 -8.50 8.30
N VAL A 143 24.12 -9.48 9.20
CA VAL A 143 23.05 -10.41 9.56
C VAL A 143 21.94 -9.72 10.39
N ASP A 144 22.19 -8.50 10.87
CA ASP A 144 21.25 -7.70 11.65
C ASP A 144 20.75 -6.47 10.88
N PHE A 145 19.54 -6.02 11.20
CA PHE A 145 18.98 -4.76 10.69
C PHE A 145 19.78 -3.55 11.21
N SER A 146 19.80 -2.48 10.42
CA SER A 146 20.24 -1.16 10.85
C SER A 146 19.35 -0.67 12.00
N ALA A 147 19.93 0.10 12.92
CA ALA A 147 19.19 0.59 14.08
C ALA A 147 17.91 1.36 13.71
N ARG A 148 17.93 2.09 12.58
CA ARG A 148 16.77 2.81 12.05
C ARG A 148 15.68 1.85 11.59
N THR A 149 16.04 0.82 10.83
CA THR A 149 15.09 -0.18 10.33
C THR A 149 14.52 -1.01 11.48
N GLU A 150 15.36 -1.40 12.43
CA GLU A 150 14.91 -2.10 13.63
C GLU A 150 13.93 -1.25 14.46
N GLU A 151 14.24 0.03 14.68
CA GLU A 151 13.35 0.96 15.39
C GLU A 151 11.99 1.11 14.69
N SER A 152 11.98 1.27 13.37
CA SER A 152 10.75 1.35 12.57
C SER A 152 9.92 0.06 12.63
N LEU A 153 10.56 -1.10 12.48
CA LEU A 153 9.88 -2.40 12.57
C LEU A 153 9.29 -2.60 13.96
N ARG A 154 10.05 -2.30 15.02
CA ARG A 154 9.56 -2.38 16.40
C ARG A 154 8.39 -1.42 16.67
N ALA A 155 8.44 -0.21 16.12
CA ALA A 155 7.34 0.76 16.20
C ALA A 155 6.07 0.25 15.49
N ALA A 156 6.22 -0.54 14.42
CA ALA A 156 5.12 -1.22 13.73
C ALA A 156 4.64 -2.51 14.44
N GLY A 157 5.23 -2.86 15.59
CA GLY A 157 4.81 -4.03 16.39
C GLY A 157 5.61 -5.30 16.11
N TRP A 158 6.74 -5.23 15.41
CA TRP A 158 7.63 -6.37 15.20
C TRP A 158 8.56 -6.62 16.41
N TRP A 159 8.89 -7.87 16.64
CA TRP A 159 10.00 -8.29 17.49
C TRP A 159 10.72 -9.49 16.87
N PRO A 160 12.03 -9.69 17.12
CA PRO A 160 12.76 -10.82 16.58
C PRO A 160 12.11 -12.16 16.95
N GLY A 161 11.89 -13.02 15.95
CA GLY A 161 11.25 -14.33 16.16
C GLY A 161 9.74 -14.26 16.41
N ARG A 162 9.08 -13.16 15.99
CA ARG A 162 7.61 -13.09 15.90
C ARG A 162 7.09 -14.25 15.04
N GLN A 163 5.96 -14.82 15.46
CA GLN A 163 5.29 -15.94 14.79
C GLN A 163 3.78 -15.70 14.85
N VAL A 164 3.21 -15.23 13.74
CA VAL A 164 1.76 -15.08 13.55
C VAL A 164 1.22 -16.22 12.70
N ALA A 165 -0.07 -16.53 12.89
CA ALA A 165 -0.73 -17.56 12.10
C ALA A 165 -0.89 -17.10 10.65
N THR A 166 -0.46 -17.93 9.70
CA THR A 166 -0.51 -17.66 8.25
C THR A 166 -1.67 -18.36 7.55
N ASP A 167 -2.42 -19.20 8.27
CA ASP A 167 -3.47 -20.07 7.72
C ASP A 167 -4.53 -19.30 6.93
N VAL A 168 -4.89 -18.10 7.41
CA VAL A 168 -5.89 -17.24 6.77
C VAL A 168 -5.37 -16.73 5.42
N TRP A 169 -4.15 -16.21 5.36
CA TRP A 169 -3.53 -15.78 4.10
C TRP A 169 -3.39 -16.94 3.12
N ARG A 170 -2.95 -18.11 3.61
CA ARG A 170 -2.83 -19.31 2.77
C ARG A 170 -4.19 -19.71 2.18
N ALA A 171 -5.21 -19.86 3.02
CA ALA A 171 -6.53 -20.28 2.58
C ALA A 171 -7.15 -19.30 1.57
N THR A 172 -7.03 -18.00 1.82
CA THR A 172 -7.59 -16.96 0.96
C THR A 172 -6.84 -16.83 -0.37
N LEU A 173 -5.51 -16.83 -0.36
CA LEU A 173 -4.73 -16.59 -1.58
C LEU A 173 -4.61 -17.83 -2.47
N GLU A 174 -4.62 -19.03 -1.89
CA GLU A 174 -4.60 -20.27 -2.67
C GLU A 174 -5.99 -20.67 -3.21
N GLU A 175 -7.07 -19.97 -2.83
CA GLU A 175 -8.44 -20.32 -3.24
C GLU A 175 -8.63 -20.32 -4.77
N SER A 176 -7.98 -19.37 -5.46
CA SER A 176 -8.02 -19.28 -6.93
C SER A 176 -7.19 -20.37 -7.61
N GLY A 177 -6.22 -20.96 -6.90
CA GLY A 177 -5.26 -21.91 -7.43
C GLY A 177 -4.12 -21.30 -8.26
N HIS A 178 -4.06 -19.98 -8.42
CA HIS A 178 -3.01 -19.31 -9.20
C HIS A 178 -1.66 -19.27 -8.47
N VAL A 179 -1.68 -19.06 -7.16
CA VAL A 179 -0.48 -19.00 -6.31
C VAL A 179 -0.49 -20.12 -5.28
N ARG A 180 0.70 -20.49 -4.82
CA ARG A 180 0.89 -21.43 -3.71
C ARG A 180 1.91 -20.86 -2.73
N MET A 181 1.55 -20.82 -1.45
CA MET A 181 2.43 -20.35 -0.40
C MET A 181 3.53 -21.38 -0.15
N HIS A 182 4.73 -21.03 -0.58
CA HIS A 182 5.96 -21.77 -0.33
C HIS A 182 6.57 -21.42 1.05
N GLU A 183 7.58 -22.18 1.47
CA GLU A 183 8.21 -22.06 2.78
C GLU A 183 8.79 -20.65 3.02
N ALA A 184 9.42 -20.04 2.02
CA ALA A 184 9.95 -18.68 2.15
C ALA A 184 8.86 -17.64 2.45
N ALA A 185 7.72 -17.69 1.76
CA ALA A 185 6.58 -16.80 2.01
C ALA A 185 5.96 -17.04 3.37
N GLU A 186 5.78 -18.30 3.76
CA GLU A 186 5.25 -18.66 5.07
C GLU A 186 6.13 -18.15 6.22
N ARG A 187 7.46 -18.39 6.14
CA ARG A 187 8.39 -17.88 7.16
C ARG A 187 8.38 -16.35 7.22
N PHE A 188 8.37 -15.68 6.07
CA PHE A 188 8.34 -14.23 6.01
C PHE A 188 7.06 -13.67 6.62
N LEU A 189 5.90 -14.18 6.21
CA LEU A 189 4.60 -13.73 6.72
C LEU A 189 4.39 -14.09 8.20
N ALA A 190 4.90 -15.24 8.67
CA ALA A 190 4.86 -15.59 10.08
C ALA A 190 5.64 -14.58 10.95
N GLU A 191 6.72 -14.00 10.44
CA GLU A 191 7.51 -13.03 11.18
C GLU A 191 7.04 -11.58 10.98
N PHE A 192 6.78 -11.18 9.74
CA PHE A 192 6.54 -9.79 9.36
C PHE A 192 5.11 -9.50 8.89
N GLY A 193 4.27 -10.52 8.72
CA GLY A 193 2.91 -10.33 8.22
C GLY A 193 2.04 -9.52 9.16
N GLY A 194 1.18 -8.67 8.59
CA GLY A 194 0.30 -7.74 9.29
C GLY A 194 1.03 -6.54 9.91
N LEU A 195 2.28 -6.26 9.51
CA LEU A 195 2.97 -5.02 9.86
C LEU A 195 2.61 -3.94 8.84
N SER A 196 2.34 -2.73 9.33
CA SER A 196 2.05 -1.56 8.49
C SER A 196 3.02 -0.43 8.83
N MET A 197 3.62 0.18 7.81
CA MET A 197 4.65 1.21 7.96
C MET A 197 4.34 2.41 7.07
N GLY A 198 4.55 3.61 7.61
CA GLY A 198 4.23 4.86 6.92
C GLY A 198 5.44 5.66 6.41
N SER A 199 6.67 5.15 6.42
CA SER A 199 7.86 6.00 6.23
C SER A 199 8.27 6.30 4.79
N HIS A 200 7.91 7.50 4.30
CA HIS A 200 8.22 8.09 2.97
C HIS A 200 7.55 7.39 1.78
N VAL A 201 7.51 6.06 1.78
CA VAL A 201 6.64 5.23 0.96
C VAL A 201 5.95 4.28 1.93
N SER A 202 4.61 4.33 2.03
CA SER A 202 3.88 3.45 2.94
C SER A 202 3.93 2.02 2.41
N PHE A 203 4.00 1.04 3.29
CA PHE A 203 3.80 -0.35 2.89
C PHE A 203 3.12 -1.14 3.99
N ASP A 204 2.30 -2.08 3.56
CA ASP A 204 1.54 -2.97 4.41
C ASP A 204 1.89 -4.41 4.05
N LEU A 205 2.25 -5.21 5.04
CA LEU A 205 2.55 -6.64 4.87
C LEU A 205 1.33 -7.51 5.18
N ASP A 206 0.13 -7.05 4.81
CA ASP A 206 -1.10 -7.83 4.83
C ASP A 206 -1.44 -8.37 3.44
N ALA A 207 -1.22 -9.68 3.28
CA ALA A 207 -1.49 -10.35 2.03
C ALA A 207 -3.00 -10.56 1.75
N GLN A 208 -3.89 -10.34 2.73
CA GLN A 208 -5.35 -10.52 2.53
C GLN A 208 -5.93 -9.56 1.48
N CYS A 209 -5.36 -8.35 1.34
CA CYS A 209 -5.83 -7.35 0.37
C CYS A 209 -5.59 -7.76 -1.09
N LEU A 210 -4.85 -8.84 -1.34
CA LEU A 210 -4.34 -9.23 -2.65
C LEU A 210 -5.06 -10.45 -3.27
N ALA A 211 -6.12 -10.96 -2.65
CA ALA A 211 -6.83 -12.15 -3.11
C ALA A 211 -7.30 -12.07 -4.57
N SER A 212 -7.72 -10.88 -5.01
CA SER A 212 -8.18 -10.64 -6.38
C SER A 212 -7.07 -10.49 -7.41
N GLU A 213 -5.80 -10.40 -7.00
CA GLU A 213 -4.65 -10.14 -7.88
C GLU A 213 -3.76 -11.37 -8.10
N THR A 214 -4.17 -12.54 -7.59
CA THR A 214 -3.35 -13.75 -7.56
C THR A 214 -2.93 -14.27 -8.95
N ASP A 215 -3.74 -14.02 -9.99
CA ASP A 215 -3.42 -14.29 -11.39
C ASP A 215 -2.19 -13.49 -11.86
N ARG A 216 -2.11 -12.20 -11.51
CA ARG A 216 -0.99 -11.32 -11.87
C ARG A 216 0.36 -11.83 -11.33
N PHE A 217 0.38 -12.34 -10.10
CA PHE A 217 1.62 -12.89 -9.53
C PHE A 217 2.03 -14.19 -10.22
N ALA A 218 1.06 -15.02 -10.63
CA ALA A 218 1.34 -16.23 -11.38
C ALA A 218 1.92 -15.89 -12.76
N GLU A 219 1.29 -14.96 -13.50
CA GLU A 219 1.76 -14.52 -14.82
C GLU A 219 3.19 -13.95 -14.76
N TRP A 220 3.46 -13.02 -13.84
CA TRP A 220 4.81 -12.48 -13.68
C TRP A 220 5.81 -13.51 -13.20
N GLY A 221 5.39 -14.42 -12.31
CA GLY A 221 6.22 -15.50 -11.83
C GLY A 221 6.67 -16.41 -12.98
N GLU A 222 5.76 -16.78 -13.88
CA GLU A 222 6.09 -17.55 -15.09
C GLU A 222 7.10 -16.79 -15.98
N GLU A 223 6.88 -15.49 -16.19
CA GLU A 223 7.74 -14.64 -17.04
C GLU A 223 9.19 -14.57 -16.51
N ILE A 224 9.37 -14.38 -15.20
CA ILE A 224 10.71 -14.31 -14.59
C ILE A 224 11.25 -15.67 -14.13
N GLY A 225 10.50 -16.75 -14.33
CA GLY A 225 10.87 -18.10 -13.93
C GLY A 225 10.94 -18.31 -12.40
N ARG A 226 10.06 -17.64 -11.65
CA ARG A 226 9.97 -17.68 -10.17
C ARG A 226 8.56 -18.03 -9.70
N SER A 227 8.45 -18.56 -8.49
CA SER A 227 7.16 -18.78 -7.83
C SER A 227 6.83 -17.59 -6.94
N LEU A 228 6.18 -16.56 -7.49
CA LEU A 228 5.82 -15.37 -6.71
C LEU A 228 4.61 -15.63 -5.81
N PHE A 229 4.74 -15.24 -4.54
CA PHE A 229 3.64 -15.23 -3.58
C PHE A 229 3.37 -13.80 -3.06
N PRO A 230 2.09 -13.37 -2.99
CA PRO A 230 1.74 -12.03 -2.50
C PRO A 230 2.07 -11.88 -1.01
N ILE A 231 2.71 -10.77 -0.62
CA ILE A 231 3.05 -10.49 0.79
C ILE A 231 2.54 -9.15 1.29
N GLY A 232 2.08 -8.26 0.42
CA GLY A 232 1.64 -6.94 0.85
C GLY A 232 1.50 -5.90 -0.27
N GLU A 233 1.34 -4.65 0.15
CA GLU A 233 1.14 -3.48 -0.70
C GLU A 233 2.18 -2.41 -0.39
N LEU A 234 2.45 -1.56 -1.37
CA LEU A 234 3.37 -0.42 -1.30
C LEU A 234 2.69 0.82 -1.90
N ASP A 235 3.01 1.99 -1.36
CA ASP A 235 2.50 3.31 -1.75
C ASP A 235 0.97 3.36 -1.74
N GLU A 236 0.37 3.09 -0.57
CA GLU A 236 -1.09 3.11 -0.33
C GLU A 236 -1.89 2.19 -1.28
N GLY A 237 -1.35 1.00 -1.58
CA GLY A 237 -2.00 0.00 -2.45
C GLY A 237 -1.77 0.23 -3.94
N ARG A 238 -0.89 1.16 -4.30
CA ARG A 238 -0.54 1.44 -5.69
C ARG A 238 0.30 0.32 -6.31
N PHE A 239 1.22 -0.26 -5.55
CA PHE A 239 2.06 -1.36 -6.00
C PHE A 239 1.87 -2.57 -5.09
N PHE A 240 2.12 -3.76 -5.63
CA PHE A 240 2.06 -4.99 -4.86
C PHE A 240 3.45 -5.49 -4.52
N LEU A 241 3.58 -6.09 -3.35
CA LEU A 241 4.79 -6.76 -2.90
C LEU A 241 4.60 -8.26 -3.03
N ALA A 242 5.58 -8.91 -3.67
CA ALA A 242 5.68 -10.35 -3.77
C ALA A 242 6.97 -10.85 -3.14
N ILE A 243 7.01 -12.13 -2.78
CA ILE A 243 8.24 -12.84 -2.43
C ILE A 243 8.34 -14.12 -3.26
N ASP A 244 9.55 -14.50 -3.69
CA ASP A 244 9.78 -15.76 -4.38
C ASP A 244 10.24 -16.89 -3.43
N GLU A 245 10.43 -18.09 -4.00
CA GLU A 245 10.92 -19.26 -3.27
C GLU A 245 12.32 -19.08 -2.66
N ASN A 246 13.08 -18.08 -3.10
CA ASN A 246 14.45 -17.77 -2.63
C ASN A 246 14.47 -16.64 -1.60
N SER A 247 13.31 -16.17 -1.14
CA SER A 247 13.17 -15.02 -0.23
C SER A 247 13.59 -13.69 -0.85
N GLU A 248 13.50 -13.54 -2.17
CA GLU A 248 13.68 -12.28 -2.87
C GLU A 248 12.34 -11.52 -2.93
N ILE A 249 12.34 -10.24 -2.59
CA ILE A 249 11.13 -9.40 -2.58
C ILE A 249 11.05 -8.59 -3.86
N TYR A 250 9.87 -8.60 -4.46
CA TYR A 250 9.56 -7.93 -5.71
C TYR A 250 8.47 -6.88 -5.54
N LEU A 251 8.56 -5.83 -6.35
CA LEU A 251 7.46 -4.95 -6.71
C LEU A 251 6.79 -5.51 -7.96
N VAL A 252 5.47 -5.70 -7.91
CA VAL A 252 4.66 -6.22 -9.02
C VAL A 252 3.59 -5.21 -9.42
N GLU A 253 3.54 -4.88 -10.71
CA GLU A 253 2.53 -4.03 -11.35
C GLU A 253 2.29 -4.52 -12.80
N THR A 254 2.28 -3.63 -13.79
CA THR A 254 2.38 -3.94 -15.23
C THR A 254 3.83 -4.19 -15.67
N TRP A 255 4.74 -4.21 -14.71
CA TRP A 255 6.16 -4.54 -14.79
C TRP A 255 6.60 -5.17 -13.47
N VAL A 256 7.82 -5.71 -13.42
CA VAL A 256 8.37 -6.33 -12.20
C VAL A 256 9.78 -5.83 -11.89
N ALA A 257 10.03 -5.55 -10.61
CA ALA A 257 11.32 -5.12 -10.10
C ALA A 257 11.66 -5.76 -8.77
N THR A 258 12.95 -5.91 -8.49
CA THR A 258 13.46 -6.57 -7.29
C THR A 258 14.01 -5.57 -6.27
N PHE A 259 13.63 -5.75 -5.01
CA PHE A 259 14.32 -5.15 -3.87
C PHE A 259 15.49 -6.02 -3.38
N GLY A 260 15.61 -7.26 -3.88
CA GLY A 260 16.61 -8.24 -3.46
C GLY A 260 16.12 -9.07 -2.26
N PRO A 261 17.05 -9.74 -1.55
CA PRO A 261 16.71 -10.63 -0.44
C PRO A 261 15.94 -9.92 0.68
N ALA A 262 15.00 -10.61 1.31
CA ALA A 262 13.99 -10.08 2.23
C ALA A 262 14.52 -9.09 3.27
N GLN A 263 15.65 -9.39 3.93
CA GLN A 263 16.26 -8.49 4.91
C GLN A 263 16.73 -7.17 4.28
N GLY A 264 17.50 -7.26 3.19
CA GLY A 264 17.95 -6.07 2.46
C GLY A 264 16.81 -5.33 1.79
N ALA A 265 15.75 -6.03 1.39
CA ALA A 265 14.54 -5.42 0.87
C ALA A 265 13.79 -4.62 1.93
N LEU A 266 13.66 -5.12 3.16
CA LEU A 266 13.06 -4.37 4.27
C LEU A 266 13.87 -3.11 4.62
N GLU A 267 15.21 -3.18 4.59
CA GLU A 267 16.07 -1.98 4.72
C GLU A 267 15.75 -0.96 3.63
N LYS A 268 15.65 -1.40 2.38
CA LYS A 268 15.33 -0.52 1.24
C LYS A 268 13.93 0.08 1.37
N LEU A 269 12.93 -0.71 1.74
CA LEU A 269 11.56 -0.26 1.94
C LEU A 269 11.48 0.81 3.03
N VAL A 270 12.09 0.57 4.20
CA VAL A 270 12.13 1.56 5.30
C VAL A 270 12.93 2.81 4.94
N ALA A 271 14.02 2.64 4.19
CA ALA A 271 14.83 3.76 3.72
C ALA A 271 14.18 4.55 2.57
N GLY A 272 13.13 4.02 1.92
CA GLY A 272 12.61 4.56 0.68
C GLY A 272 13.66 4.48 -0.44
N THR A 273 14.31 3.34 -0.61
CA THR A 273 15.24 3.06 -1.71
C THR A 273 14.52 2.31 -2.82
N PRO A 274 14.63 2.75 -4.09
CA PRO A 274 13.94 2.10 -5.21
C PRO A 274 14.36 0.64 -5.45
N PRO A 275 13.46 -0.19 -5.99
CA PRO A 275 13.81 -1.50 -6.53
C PRO A 275 14.52 -1.37 -7.88
N THR A 276 15.12 -2.46 -8.35
CA THR A 276 15.78 -2.56 -9.66
C THR A 276 14.88 -3.31 -10.65
N PRO A 277 14.56 -2.77 -11.84
CA PRO A 277 13.76 -3.46 -12.85
C PRO A 277 14.35 -4.82 -13.23
N VAL A 278 13.50 -5.84 -13.37
CA VAL A 278 13.88 -7.21 -13.75
C VAL A 278 13.31 -7.59 -15.11
N ALA A 279 12.06 -7.22 -15.38
CA ALA A 279 11.43 -7.39 -16.70
C ALA A 279 10.45 -6.25 -17.00
N GLU A 280 10.38 -5.90 -18.29
CA GLU A 280 9.42 -4.97 -18.89
C GLU A 280 8.78 -5.72 -20.08
N PRO A 281 7.46 -5.57 -20.34
CA PRO A 281 6.83 -6.15 -21.52
C PRO A 281 7.34 -5.56 -22.85
#